data_AF-A0A382BAJ8-F1
#
_entry.id   AF-A0A382BAJ8-F1
#
_cell.length_a   1.000
_cell.length_b   1.000
_cell.length_c   1.000
_cell.angle_alpha   90.00
_cell.angle_beta   90.00
_cell.angle_gamma   90.00
#
_symmetry.space_group_name_H-M   'P 1'
#
loop_
_entity.id
_entity.type
_entity.pdbx_description
1 polymer ?
#
loop_
_entity_poly.entity_id
_entity_poly.type
_entity_poly.pdbx_seq_one_letter_code
_entity_poly.pdbx_strand_id
1 'polypeptide(L)'
;VEVEMKWEKGVVYKISPKTKKSVVYIQIYEKGSLEIKYEEAYRSGWVTVLGDEMLGGYMSLEEMRGDSNSDGTDVWGLPTEGHEFLDGVSDGITYPETLSEADRDQLESIYYEEGTDGLENMGWEQVDSELLFFGKLNIDKV
;
A
#
# COMPACT_ATOMS: atom_id res chain seq x y z
N VAL A 1 -33.35 -1.81 7.10
CA VAL A 1 -32.48 -1.23 8.15
C VAL A 1 -31.12 -1.85 7.92
N GLU A 2 -30.20 -1.12 7.29
CA GLU A 2 -28.80 -1.57 7.21
C GLU A 2 -28.28 -1.59 8.64
N VAL A 3 -27.85 -2.76 9.11
CA VAL A 3 -27.24 -2.87 10.44
C VAL A 3 -25.86 -2.25 10.32
N GLU A 4 -25.66 -1.11 10.99
CA GLU A 4 -24.38 -0.45 11.13
C GLU A 4 -23.40 -1.44 11.78
N MET A 5 -22.50 -2.00 10.98
CA MET A 5 -21.50 -2.94 11.46
C MET A 5 -20.44 -2.15 12.23
N LYS A 6 -20.09 -2.61 13.43
CA LYS A 6 -19.03 -2.01 14.27
C LYS A 6 -17.89 -3.01 14.45
N TRP A 7 -16.69 -2.50 14.75
CA TRP A 7 -15.59 -3.36 15.17
C TRP A 7 -15.99 -4.12 16.43
N GLU A 8 -15.67 -5.41 16.48
CA GLU A 8 -16.05 -6.31 17.58
C GLU A 8 -14.82 -6.90 18.25
N LYS A 9 -14.86 -6.94 19.57
CA LYS A 9 -13.82 -7.54 20.39
C LYS A 9 -13.69 -9.04 20.09
N GLY A 10 -12.47 -9.52 19.92
CA GLY A 10 -12.11 -10.92 19.65
C GLY A 10 -12.37 -11.37 18.22
N VAL A 11 -12.74 -10.45 17.31
CA VAL A 11 -13.06 -10.76 15.92
C VAL A 11 -11.92 -10.30 15.01
N VAL A 12 -11.44 -11.20 14.14
CA VAL A 12 -10.52 -10.84 13.06
C VAL A 12 -11.34 -10.43 11.85
N TYR A 13 -10.92 -9.34 11.23
CA TYR A 13 -11.53 -8.82 10.01
C TYR A 13 -10.55 -8.89 8.86
N LYS A 14 -10.98 -9.46 7.74
CA LYS A 14 -10.28 -9.45 6.46
C LYS A 14 -10.76 -8.28 5.62
N ILE A 15 -9.83 -7.44 5.19
CA ILE A 15 -10.07 -6.25 4.38
C ILE A 15 -9.47 -6.49 3.00
N SER A 16 -10.24 -6.23 1.94
CA SER A 16 -9.79 -6.42 0.56
C SER A 16 -10.51 -5.47 -0.39
N PRO A 17 -9.93 -5.10 -1.55
CA PRO A 17 -10.66 -4.33 -2.56
C PRO A 17 -11.83 -5.13 -3.15
N LYS A 18 -12.94 -4.45 -3.47
CA LYS A 18 -14.09 -5.07 -4.18
C LYS A 18 -13.79 -5.38 -5.64
N THR A 19 -12.90 -4.62 -6.24
CA THR A 19 -12.55 -4.70 -7.67
C THR A 19 -11.13 -5.20 -7.85
N LYS A 20 -10.89 -5.81 -9.02
CA LYS A 20 -9.54 -6.24 -9.41
C LYS A 20 -8.70 -5.03 -9.84
N LYS A 21 -7.37 -5.17 -9.75
CA LYS A 21 -6.35 -4.17 -10.08
C LYS A 21 -6.54 -2.90 -9.24
N SER A 22 -6.56 -3.08 -7.93
CA SER A 22 -6.90 -2.02 -6.97
C SER A 22 -6.00 -2.09 -5.73
N VAL A 23 -4.82 -2.68 -5.86
CA VAL A 23 -3.80 -2.77 -4.80
C VAL A 23 -2.51 -2.21 -5.36
N VAL A 24 -1.91 -1.25 -4.65
CA VAL A 24 -0.57 -0.72 -4.95
C VAL A 24 0.25 -0.76 -3.67
N TYR A 25 1.39 -1.43 -3.71
CA TYR A 25 2.40 -1.39 -2.67
C TYR A 25 3.46 -0.37 -3.04
N ILE A 26 3.77 0.56 -2.14
CA ILE A 26 4.71 1.64 -2.39
C ILE A 26 5.84 1.52 -1.38
N GLN A 27 7.07 1.52 -1.88
CA GLN A 27 8.29 1.63 -1.07
C GLN A 27 8.91 3.00 -1.30
N ILE A 28 9.21 3.72 -0.22
CA ILE A 28 9.74 5.08 -0.27
C ILE A 28 11.23 5.02 0.07
N TYR A 29 12.05 5.53 -0.84
CA TYR A 29 13.50 5.55 -0.70
C TYR A 29 14.04 6.97 -0.66
N GLU A 30 15.00 7.22 0.23
CA GLU A 30 15.66 8.51 0.36
C GLU A 30 17.16 8.43 0.08
N LYS A 31 17.70 9.50 -0.49
CA LYS A 31 19.15 9.74 -0.62
C LYS A 31 19.45 11.22 -0.55
N GLY A 32 19.96 11.67 0.59
CA GLY A 32 20.20 13.10 0.85
C GLY A 32 18.87 13.85 0.97
N SER A 33 18.58 14.76 0.03
CA SER A 33 17.31 15.51 -0.01
C SER A 33 16.37 15.02 -1.12
N LEU A 34 16.66 13.87 -1.72
CA LEU A 34 15.88 13.29 -2.79
C LEU A 34 15.07 12.11 -2.25
N GLU A 35 13.83 12.00 -2.73
CA GLU A 35 12.91 10.91 -2.45
C GLU A 35 12.48 10.28 -3.78
N ILE A 36 12.51 8.96 -3.89
CA ILE A 36 11.92 8.19 -5.00
C ILE A 36 10.91 7.21 -4.43
N LYS A 37 9.89 6.88 -5.23
CA LYS A 37 8.87 5.89 -4.85
C LYS A 37 8.91 4.73 -5.82
N TYR A 38 9.10 3.52 -5.30
CA TYR A 38 8.95 2.29 -6.05
C TYR A 38 7.53 1.75 -5.82
N GLU A 39 6.79 1.49 -6.90
CA GLU A 39 5.37 1.18 -6.84
C GLU A 39 5.09 -0.15 -7.54
N GLU A 40 4.46 -1.09 -6.85
CA GLU A 40 4.05 -2.39 -7.37
C GLU A 40 2.53 -2.52 -7.34
N ALA A 41 1.93 -2.76 -8.50
CA ALA A 41 0.49 -2.96 -8.63
C ALA A 41 0.13 -4.44 -8.67
N TYR A 42 -0.88 -4.82 -7.89
CA TYR A 42 -1.39 -6.19 -7.80
C TYR A 42 -2.85 -6.26 -8.24
N ARG A 43 -3.25 -7.40 -8.80
CA ARG A 43 -4.64 -7.62 -9.25
C ARG A 43 -5.59 -7.70 -8.06
N SER A 44 -5.13 -8.21 -6.93
CA SER A 44 -5.91 -8.29 -5.70
C SER A 44 -4.98 -8.49 -4.52
N GLY A 45 -5.52 -8.35 -3.32
CA GLY A 45 -4.81 -8.59 -2.10
C GLY A 45 -5.75 -8.43 -0.92
N TRP A 46 -5.24 -8.72 0.26
CA TRP A 46 -5.98 -8.52 1.48
C TRP A 46 -5.05 -8.28 2.65
N VAL A 47 -5.61 -7.67 3.70
CA VAL A 47 -5.00 -7.55 5.02
C VAL A 47 -5.97 -8.07 6.08
N THR A 48 -5.48 -8.45 7.24
CA THR A 48 -6.29 -8.79 8.42
C THR A 48 -5.95 -7.88 9.60
N VAL A 49 -6.98 -7.43 10.30
CA VAL A 49 -6.87 -6.63 11.53
C VAL A 49 -7.66 -7.27 12.65
N LEU A 50 -7.22 -7.10 13.89
CA LEU A 50 -7.97 -7.50 15.08
C LEU A 50 -8.94 -6.38 15.51
N GLY A 51 -10.21 -6.72 15.73
CA GLY A 51 -11.24 -5.75 16.12
C GLY A 51 -10.94 -5.05 17.45
N ASP A 52 -10.25 -5.70 18.40
CA ASP A 52 -9.76 -5.10 19.65
C ASP A 52 -8.89 -3.86 19.39
N GLU A 53 -7.96 -3.96 18.45
CA GLU A 53 -7.03 -2.87 18.11
C GLU A 53 -7.78 -1.73 17.40
N MET A 54 -8.68 -2.09 16.47
CA MET A 54 -9.47 -1.11 15.72
C MET A 54 -10.41 -0.28 16.60
N LEU A 55 -10.89 -0.83 17.72
CA LEU A 55 -11.67 -0.09 18.72
C LEU A 55 -10.88 1.05 19.39
N GLY A 56 -9.55 1.08 19.27
CA GLY A 56 -8.66 2.08 19.84
C GLY A 56 -8.71 3.48 19.20
N GLY A 57 -9.58 3.70 18.20
CA GLY A 57 -9.74 5.00 17.54
C GLY A 57 -9.11 5.09 16.15
N TYR A 58 -8.85 3.95 15.50
CA TYR A 58 -8.55 3.90 14.08
C TYR A 58 -9.81 4.18 13.23
N MET A 59 -9.68 4.03 11.91
CA MET A 59 -10.77 4.22 10.96
C MET A 59 -11.98 3.33 11.29
N SER A 60 -13.18 3.91 11.27
CA SER A 60 -14.43 3.17 11.42
C SER A 60 -14.70 2.26 10.21
N LEU A 61 -15.56 1.24 10.39
CA LEU A 61 -15.96 0.35 9.29
C LEU A 61 -16.64 1.10 8.14
N GLU A 62 -17.35 2.18 8.41
CA GLU A 62 -18.00 2.99 7.38
C GLU A 62 -16.98 3.80 6.57
N GLU A 63 -16.03 4.44 7.26
CA GLU A 63 -14.92 5.15 6.61
C GLU A 63 -14.07 4.20 5.76
N MET A 64 -13.77 2.99 6.25
CA MET A 64 -13.02 1.99 5.49
C MET A 64 -13.76 1.46 4.27
N ARG A 65 -15.09 1.39 4.33
CA ARG A 65 -15.90 1.01 3.16
C ARG A 65 -16.04 2.16 2.15
N GLY A 66 -15.62 3.37 2.54
CA GLY A 66 -15.94 4.66 1.93
C GLY A 66 -15.19 5.02 0.64
N ASP A 67 -15.85 5.92 -0.10
CA ASP A 67 -15.65 6.49 -1.44
C ASP A 67 -14.92 5.67 -2.52
N SER A 68 -15.65 5.33 -3.59
CA SER A 68 -15.08 4.79 -4.83
C SER A 68 -14.14 5.75 -5.57
N ASN A 69 -14.14 7.03 -5.19
CA ASN A 69 -13.26 8.08 -5.72
C ASN A 69 -12.11 8.43 -4.75
N SER A 70 -11.81 7.60 -3.75
CA SER A 70 -10.65 7.84 -2.87
C SER A 70 -9.34 7.77 -3.64
N ASP A 71 -8.34 8.53 -3.19
CA ASP A 71 -6.95 8.45 -3.65
C ASP A 71 -6.23 7.17 -3.16
N GLY A 72 -6.99 6.16 -2.73
CA GLY A 72 -6.50 4.95 -2.09
C GLY A 72 -6.60 5.02 -0.56
N THR A 73 -7.01 3.92 0.06
CA THR A 73 -6.92 3.75 1.52
C THR A 73 -5.59 3.09 1.83
N ASP A 74 -4.70 3.79 2.53
CA ASP A 74 -3.51 3.17 3.08
C ASP A 74 -3.89 2.23 4.24
N VAL A 75 -3.75 0.94 4.01
CA VAL A 75 -4.07 -0.10 4.99
C VAL A 75 -2.84 -0.49 5.82
N TRP A 76 -1.66 0.05 5.53
CA TRP A 76 -0.48 -0.13 6.38
C TRP A 76 -0.47 0.78 7.61
N GLY A 77 -1.17 1.91 7.56
CA GLY A 77 -1.51 2.70 8.75
C GLY A 77 -2.42 1.98 9.77
N LEU A 78 -2.85 0.75 9.50
CA LEU A 78 -3.68 -0.07 10.39
C LEU A 78 -2.86 -1.11 11.17
N PRO A 79 -3.34 -1.58 12.33
CA PRO A 79 -2.71 -2.64 13.11
C PRO A 79 -2.92 -4.01 12.44
N THR A 80 -2.30 -4.19 11.29
CA THR A 80 -2.45 -5.36 10.43
C THR A 80 -1.61 -6.52 10.94
N GLU A 81 -2.23 -7.71 11.06
CA GLU A 81 -1.62 -8.94 11.57
C GLU A 81 -1.20 -9.91 10.46
N GLY A 82 -1.80 -9.77 9.28
CA GLY A 82 -1.57 -10.67 8.15
C GLY A 82 -1.95 -10.01 6.84
N HIS A 83 -1.32 -10.45 5.75
CA HIS A 83 -1.56 -9.92 4.42
C HIS A 83 -1.23 -10.93 3.33
N GLU A 84 -1.75 -10.71 2.13
CA GLU A 84 -1.38 -11.43 0.93
C GLU A 84 -1.56 -10.52 -0.29
N PHE A 85 -0.59 -10.55 -1.21
CA PHE A 85 -0.65 -9.89 -2.51
C PHE A 85 -0.77 -10.93 -3.62
N LEU A 86 -1.69 -10.70 -4.56
CA LEU A 86 -2.10 -11.70 -5.54
C LEU A 86 -2.01 -11.14 -6.95
N ASP A 87 -1.35 -11.91 -7.82
CA ASP A 87 -1.11 -11.63 -9.23
C ASP A 87 -0.52 -10.23 -9.46
N GLY A 88 0.81 -10.09 -9.35
CA GLY A 88 1.53 -8.87 -9.75
C GLY A 88 1.22 -8.49 -11.20
N VAL A 89 0.98 -7.20 -11.45
CA VAL A 89 0.51 -6.67 -12.74
C VAL A 89 1.54 -5.78 -13.41
N SER A 90 2.15 -4.89 -12.64
CA SER A 90 3.14 -3.92 -13.12
C SER A 90 3.91 -3.36 -11.93
N ASP A 91 5.08 -2.83 -12.22
CA ASP A 91 5.92 -2.08 -11.31
C ASP A 91 6.44 -0.80 -11.99
N GLY A 92 6.98 0.12 -11.20
CA GLY A 92 7.56 1.35 -11.72
C GLY A 92 8.19 2.22 -10.63
N ILE A 93 8.94 3.24 -11.05
CA ILE A 93 9.55 4.21 -10.14
C ILE A 93 9.06 5.62 -10.48
N THR A 94 8.62 6.33 -9.46
CA THR A 94 8.33 7.75 -9.51
C THR A 94 9.54 8.53 -8.98
N TYR A 95 10.06 9.44 -9.80
CA TYR A 95 11.24 10.27 -9.50
C TYR A 95 10.86 11.71 -9.15
N PRO A 96 11.64 12.42 -8.32
CA PRO A 96 11.37 13.81 -7.99
C PRO A 96 11.70 14.70 -9.20
N GLU A 97 10.92 15.77 -9.39
CA GLU A 97 11.10 16.70 -10.51
C GLU A 97 12.50 17.34 -10.55
N THR A 98 13.15 17.44 -9.39
CA THR A 98 14.49 18.01 -9.21
C THR A 98 15.63 17.09 -9.65
N LEU A 99 15.37 15.79 -9.86
CA LEU A 99 16.37 14.84 -10.33
C LEU A 99 16.66 15.07 -11.81
N SER A 100 17.94 15.08 -12.19
CA SER A 100 18.34 15.29 -13.58
C SER A 100 17.93 14.11 -14.47
N GLU A 101 17.73 14.35 -15.76
CA GLU A 101 17.40 13.30 -16.73
C GLU A 101 18.49 12.22 -16.79
N ALA A 102 19.77 12.62 -16.74
CA ALA A 102 20.88 11.66 -16.73
C ALA A 102 20.90 10.77 -15.47
N ASP A 103 20.57 11.34 -14.30
CA ASP A 103 20.48 10.56 -13.07
C ASP A 103 19.25 9.64 -13.10
N ARG A 104 18.12 10.09 -13.67
CA ARG A 104 16.92 9.25 -13.88
C ARG A 104 17.22 8.05 -14.77
N ASP A 105 17.84 8.29 -15.93
CA ASP A 105 18.22 7.23 -16.87
C ASP A 105 19.16 6.20 -16.22
N GLN A 106 20.09 6.68 -15.39
CA GLN A 106 20.99 5.79 -14.64
C GLN A 106 20.22 4.95 -13.61
N LEU A 107 19.33 5.56 -12.82
CA LEU A 107 18.53 4.84 -11.83
C LEU A 107 17.58 3.84 -12.49
N GLU A 108 16.95 4.22 -13.60
CA GLU A 108 16.05 3.36 -14.35
C GLU A 108 16.82 2.15 -14.90
N SER A 109 18.01 2.35 -15.48
CA SER A 109 18.87 1.25 -15.94
C SER A 109 19.25 0.30 -14.80
N ILE A 110 19.60 0.82 -13.63
CA ILE A 110 20.00 0.02 -12.47
C ILE A 110 18.81 -0.77 -11.92
N TYR A 111 17.65 -0.14 -11.82
CA TYR A 111 16.42 -0.81 -11.42
C TYR A 111 16.05 -1.94 -12.39
N TYR A 112 16.14 -1.74 -13.71
CA TYR A 112 15.84 -2.82 -14.67
C TYR A 112 16.80 -4.01 -14.58
N GLU A 113 18.06 -3.78 -14.18
CA GLU A 113 19.07 -4.84 -14.10
C GLU A 113 19.08 -5.55 -12.73
N GLU A 114 18.92 -4.79 -11.65
CA GLU A 114 19.16 -5.25 -10.27
C GLU A 114 17.94 -5.11 -9.35
N GLY A 115 16.84 -4.52 -9.81
CA GLY A 115 15.67 -4.23 -8.98
C GLY A 115 15.96 -3.22 -7.89
N THR A 116 15.23 -3.31 -6.77
CA THR A 116 15.40 -2.43 -5.60
C THR A 116 16.76 -2.62 -4.91
N ASP A 117 17.35 -3.81 -4.98
CA ASP A 117 18.68 -4.09 -4.43
C ASP A 117 19.75 -3.19 -5.08
N GLY A 118 19.60 -2.89 -6.38
CA GLY A 118 20.47 -1.97 -7.09
C GLY A 118 20.38 -0.53 -6.57
N LEU A 119 19.18 -0.09 -6.20
CA LEU A 119 18.98 1.23 -5.57
C LEU A 119 19.69 1.30 -4.22
N GLU A 120 19.55 0.25 -3.40
CA GLU A 120 20.22 0.15 -2.10
C GLU A 120 21.74 0.12 -2.22
N ASN A 121 22.28 -0.61 -3.20
CA ASN A 121 23.71 -0.64 -3.51
C ASN A 121 24.26 0.74 -3.91
N MET A 122 23.44 1.59 -4.52
CA MET A 122 23.78 2.98 -4.81
C MET A 122 23.68 3.91 -3.60
N GLY A 123 23.25 3.42 -2.44
CA GLY A 123 23.07 4.19 -1.21
C GLY A 123 21.74 4.93 -1.13
N TRP A 124 20.70 4.42 -1.79
CA TRP A 124 19.31 4.78 -1.44
C TRP A 124 18.87 3.93 -0.26
N GLU A 125 18.20 4.53 0.72
CA GLU A 125 17.72 3.82 1.90
C GLU A 125 16.20 3.74 1.86
N GLN A 126 15.63 2.55 2.02
CA GLN A 126 14.19 2.41 2.21
C GLN A 126 13.82 2.97 3.59
N VAL A 127 13.01 4.01 3.62
CA VAL A 127 12.64 4.71 4.87
C VAL A 127 11.21 4.43 5.30
N ASP A 128 10.32 4.10 4.37
CA ASP A 128 8.90 3.88 4.64
C ASP A 128 8.23 3.00 3.56
N SER A 129 6.99 2.58 3.82
CA SER A 129 6.14 1.91 2.83
C SER A 129 4.65 2.14 3.07
N GLU A 130 3.90 2.24 1.98
CA GLU A 130 2.44 2.39 2.00
C GLU A 130 1.80 1.20 1.28
N LEU A 131 0.58 0.82 1.68
CA LEU A 131 -0.21 -0.19 0.98
C LEU A 131 -1.58 0.36 0.67
N LEU A 132 -1.77 0.80 -0.57
CA LEU A 132 -2.98 1.49 -0.99
C LEU A 132 -3.98 0.51 -1.60
N PHE A 133 -5.17 0.44 -0.99
CA PHE A 133 -6.33 -0.23 -1.57
C PHE A 133 -7.27 0.82 -2.20
N PHE A 134 -7.48 0.72 -3.51
CA PHE A 134 -8.30 1.68 -4.26
C PHE A 134 -9.76 1.25 -4.37
N GLY A 135 -10.65 2.25 -4.33
CA GLY A 135 -12.08 2.07 -4.47
C GLY A 135 -12.72 1.40 -3.26
N LYS A 136 -13.91 0.82 -3.47
CA LYS A 136 -14.69 0.23 -2.36
C LYS A 136 -14.00 -0.99 -1.78
N LEU A 137 -14.01 -1.13 -0.46
CA LEU A 137 -13.46 -2.29 0.25
C LEU A 137 -14.55 -3.28 0.70
N ASN A 138 -14.22 -4.57 0.64
CA ASN A 138 -14.89 -5.64 1.37
C ASN A 138 -14.26 -5.78 2.75
N ILE A 139 -15.11 -5.96 3.76
CA ILE A 139 -14.69 -6.19 5.15
C ILE A 139 -15.51 -7.34 5.70
N ASP A 140 -14.87 -8.49 5.85
CA ASP A 140 -15.47 -9.77 6.22
C ASP A 140 -14.89 -10.27 7.54
N LYS A 141 -15.71 -10.93 8.37
CA LYS A 141 -15.22 -11.63 9.57
C LYS A 141 -14.56 -12.95 9.15
N VAL A 142 -13.45 -13.30 9.80
CA VAL A 142 -12.69 -14.53 9.54
C VAL A 142 -12.77 -15.51 10.70
#